data_AF-A0A2N2U2J8-F1
#
_entry.id   AF-A0A2N2U2J8-F1
#
_cell.length_a   1.000
_cell.length_b   1.000
_cell.length_c   1.000
_cell.angle_alpha   90.00
_cell.angle_beta   90.00
_cell.angle_gamma   90.00
#
_symmetry.space_group_name_H-M   'P 1'
#
loop_
_entity.id
_entity.type
_entity.pdbx_description
1 polymer ?
#
loop_
_entity_poly.entity_id
_entity_poly.type
_entity_poly.pdbx_seq_one_letter_code
_entity_poly.pdbx_strand_id
1 'polypeptide(L)' 'MLVHPQFDPVALQLGPVAIHWYGLMYLLAFLQVILLGRWCIKHRPWSGWTAAMLDDVLFYGVLGTIVGGRLGYV' A
#
# COMPACT_ATOMS: atom_id res chain seq x y z
N MET A 1 25.19 -23.56 -4.79
CA MET A 1 24.11 -23.26 -3.83
C MET A 1 23.88 -21.76 -3.85
N LEU A 2 22.70 -21.28 -4.23
CA LEU A 2 22.38 -19.84 -4.11
C LEU A 2 22.20 -19.55 -2.62
N VAL A 3 23.20 -18.91 -2.01
CA VAL A 3 23.11 -18.38 -0.66
C VAL A 3 22.12 -17.21 -0.72
N HIS A 4 21.08 -17.25 0.12
CA HIS A 4 20.15 -16.13 0.21
C HIS A 4 20.94 -14.88 0.65
N PRO A 5 20.90 -13.78 -0.12
CA PRO A 5 21.59 -12.57 0.29
C PRO A 5 21.00 -12.10 1.62
N GLN A 6 21.85 -11.84 2.60
CA GLN A 6 21.46 -11.31 3.90
C GLN A 6 21.06 -9.83 3.71
N PHE A 7 19.85 -9.60 3.20
CA PHE A 7 19.31 -8.26 3.04
C PHE A 7 18.97 -7.69 4.42
N ASP A 8 19.51 -6.52 4.72
CA ASP A 8 19.11 -5.78 5.92
C ASP A 8 17.63 -5.38 5.78
N PRO A 9 16.75 -5.79 6.72
CA PRO A 9 15.34 -5.45 6.65
C PRO A 9 15.08 -3.96 6.88
N VAL A 10 16.06 -3.21 7.41
CA VAL A 10 15.96 -1.77 7.67
C VAL A 10 16.42 -1.00 6.43
N ALA A 11 15.50 -0.24 5.86
CA ALA A 11 15.79 0.64 4.72
C ALA A 11 16.40 1.97 5.17
N LEU A 12 15.88 2.54 6.26
CA LEU A 12 16.35 3.80 6.82
C LEU A 12 16.17 3.79 8.34
N GLN A 13 17.23 4.12 9.08
CA GLN A 13 17.17 4.23 10.54
C GLN A 13 17.22 5.70 10.94
N LEU A 14 16.09 6.24 11.39
CA LEU A 14 15.97 7.60 11.92
C LEU A 14 15.96 7.52 13.45
N GLY A 15 17.15 7.42 14.05
CA GLY A 15 17.31 7.30 15.51
C GLY A 15 16.59 6.05 16.06
N PRO A 16 15.58 6.19 16.95
CA PRO A 16 14.84 5.05 17.49
C PRO A 16 13.81 4.44 16.52
N VAL A 17 13.55 5.06 15.37
CA VAL A 17 12.55 4.59 14.41
C VAL A 17 13.25 3.94 13.22
N ALA A 18 13.10 2.62 13.11
CA ALA A 18 13.57 1.85 11.95
C ALA A 18 12.45 1.74 10.90
N ILE A 19 12.68 2.36 9.74
CA ILE A 19 11.83 2.19 8.56
C ILE A 19 12.30 0.95 7.84
N HIS A 20 11.43 -0.04 7.78
CA HIS A 20 11.73 -1.31 7.15
C HIS A 20 11.29 -1.33 5.69
N TRP A 21 11.94 -2.16 4.88
CA TRP A 21 11.58 -2.34 3.46
C TRP A 21 10.14 -2.79 3.27
N TYR A 22 9.59 -3.63 4.15
CA TYR A 22 8.19 -4.04 4.05
C TYR A 22 7.24 -2.84 4.18
N GLY A 23 7.54 -1.90 5.09
CA GLY A 23 6.74 -0.69 5.28
C GLY A 23 6.79 0.23 4.07
N LEU A 24 7.98 0.38 3.46
CA LEU A 24 8.14 1.12 2.20
C LEU A 24 7.38 0.45 1.06
N MET A 25 7.41 -0.88 0.96
CA MET A 25 6.65 -1.61 -0.06
C MET A 25 5.14 -1.41 0.10
N TYR A 26 4.62 -1.40 1.33
CA TYR A 26 3.21 -1.05 1.57
C TYR A 26 2.90 0.38 1.11
N LEU A 27 3.73 1.35 1.46
CA LEU A 27 3.54 2.74 1.04
C LEU A 27 3.55 2.87 -0.49
N LEU A 28 4.50 2.21 -1.17
CA LEU A 28 4.57 2.16 -2.62
C LEU A 28 3.32 1.52 -3.24
N ALA A 29 2.80 0.45 -2.65
CA ALA A 29 1.57 -0.19 -3.13
C ALA A 29 0.38 0.78 -3.05
N PHE A 30 0.20 1.49 -1.93
CA PHE A 30 -0.87 2.48 -1.80
C PHE A 30 -0.72 3.64 -2.80
N LEU A 31 0.50 4.16 -2.98
CA LEU A 31 0.77 5.18 -3.98
C LEU A 31 0.45 4.71 -5.40
N GLN A 32 0.81 3.47 -5.75
CA GLN A 32 0.50 2.90 -7.06
C GLN A 32 -1.00 2.81 -7.30
N VAL A 33 -1.79 2.36 -6.32
CA VAL A 33 -3.26 2.29 -6.45
C VAL A 33 -3.86 3.67 -6.68
N ILE A 34 -3.41 4.69 -5.96
CA ILE A 34 -3.91 6.07 -6.13
C ILE A 34 -3.50 6.61 -7.51
N LEU A 35 -2.23 6.50 -7.89
CA LEU A 35 -1.73 7.05 -9.14
C LEU A 35 -2.35 6.36 -10.35
N LEU A 36 -2.37 5.03 -10.37
CA LEU A 36 -2.96 4.25 -11.46
C LEU A 36 -4.48 4.37 -11.48
N GLY A 37 -5.13 4.39 -10.32
CA GLY A 37 -6.58 4.59 -10.22
C GLY A 37 -7.00 5.95 -10.78
N ARG A 38 -6.31 7.03 -10.38
CA ARG A 38 -6.57 8.38 -10.92
C ARG A 38 -6.23 8.48 -12.40
N TRP A 39 -5.15 7.84 -12.84
CA TRP A 39 -4.80 7.76 -14.26
C TRP A 39 -5.89 7.04 -15.06
N CYS A 40 -6.39 5.90 -14.58
CA CYS A 40 -7.45 5.13 -15.20
C CYS A 40 -8.75 5.92 -15.31
N ILE A 41 -9.17 6.60 -14.23
CA ILE A 41 -10.35 7.47 -14.20
C ILE A 41 -10.23 8.57 -15.26
N LYS A 42 -9.06 9.21 -15.35
CA LYS A 42 -8.81 10.27 -16.34
C LYS A 42 -8.85 9.76 -17.78
N HIS A 43 -8.35 8.55 -18.05
CA HIS A 43 -8.28 7.99 -19.41
C HIS A 43 -9.51 7.19 -19.82
N ARG A 44 -10.42 6.89 -18.88
CA ARG A 44 -11.66 6.15 -19.13
C ARG A 44 -12.87 6.90 -18.56
N PRO A 45 -13.24 8.05 -19.14
CA PRO A 45 -14.35 8.87 -18.65
C PRO A 45 -15.70 8.16 -18.74
N TRP A 46 -15.84 7.16 -19.62
CA TRP A 46 -17.03 6.31 -19.72
C TRP A 46 -17.21 5.32 -18.56
N SER A 47 -16.20 5.16 -17.70
CA SER A 47 -16.27 4.22 -16.57
C SER A 47 -17.23 4.69 -15.46
N GLY A 48 -17.58 5.98 -15.42
CA GLY A 48 -18.41 6.56 -14.35
C GLY A 48 -17.72 6.63 -12.99
N TRP A 49 -16.44 6.24 -12.89
CA TRP A 49 -15.67 6.33 -11.66
C TRP A 49 -15.24 7.76 -11.39
N THR A 50 -15.36 8.19 -10.14
CA THR A 50 -14.85 9.48 -9.66
C THR A 50 -13.63 9.28 -8.76
N ALA A 51 -12.80 10.32 -8.63
CA ALA A 51 -11.65 10.26 -7.71
C ALA A 51 -12.09 10.00 -6.25
N ALA A 52 -13.23 10.55 -5.83
CA ALA A 52 -13.78 10.31 -4.51
C ALA A 52 -14.12 8.82 -4.27
N MET A 53 -14.71 8.14 -5.27
CA MET A 53 -15.00 6.70 -5.17
C MET A 53 -13.72 5.86 -5.04
N LEU A 54 -12.63 6.26 -5.72
CA LEU A 54 -11.33 5.59 -5.56
C LEU A 54 -10.79 5.78 -4.14
N ASP A 55 -10.88 6.99 -3.60
CA ASP A 55 -10.43 7.31 -2.25
C ASP A 55 -11.25 6.55 -1.19
N ASP A 56 -12.58 6.46 -1.36
CA ASP A 56 -13.46 5.68 -0.50
C ASP A 56 -13.10 4.19 -0.51
N VAL A 57 -12.91 3.60 -1.71
CA VAL A 57 -12.52 2.19 -1.84
C VAL A 57 -11.18 1.91 -1.17
N LEU A 58 -10.20 2.81 -1.35
CA LEU A 58 -8.90 2.68 -0.71
C LEU A 58 -9.01 2.78 0.82
N PHE A 59 -9.81 3.72 1.32
CA PHE A 59 -10.06 3.88 2.76
C PHE A 59 -10.73 2.64 3.37
N TYR A 60 -11.80 2.14 2.76
CA TYR A 60 -12.45 0.91 3.20
C TYR A 60 -11.54 -0.32 3.08
N GLY A 61 -10.69 -0.39 2.04
CA GLY A 61 -9.71 -1.46 1.88
C GLY A 61 -8.64 -1.45 2.97
N VAL A 62 -8.14 -0.28 3.34
CA VAL A 62 -7.19 -0.11 4.47
C VAL A 62 -7.86 -0.51 5.79
N LEU A 63 -9.07 0.00 6.06
CA LEU A 63 -9.84 -0.37 7.25
C LEU A 63 -10.10 -1.88 7.31
N GLY A 64 -10.52 -2.49 6.21
CA GLY A 64 -10.76 -3.93 6.11
C GLY A 64 -9.48 -4.74 6.38
N THR A 65 -8.33 -4.27 5.90
CA THR A 65 -7.04 -4.91 6.16
C THR A 65 -6.65 -4.83 7.63
N ILE A 66 -6.85 -3.68 8.27
CA ILE A 66 -6.56 -3.49 9.70
C ILE A 66 -7.49 -4.34 10.56
N VAL A 67 -8.79 -4.30 10.30
CA VAL A 67 -9.79 -5.07 11.04
C VAL A 67 -9.61 -6.57 10.80
N GLY A 68 -9.42 -6.99 9.55
CA GLY A 68 -9.18 -8.38 9.19
C GLY A 68 -7.88 -8.94 9.78
N GLY A 69 -6.80 -8.15 9.78
CA GLY A 69 -5.55 -8.53 10.43
C GLY A 69 -5.68 -8.67 11.95
N ARG A 70 -6.55 -7.86 12.58
CA ARG A 70 -6.86 -8.01 14.01
C ARG A 70 -7.74 -9.22 14.30
N LEU A 71 -8.79 -9.45 13.52
CA LEU A 71 -9.69 -10.60 13.71
C LEU A 71 -9.02 -11.94 13.41
N GLY A 72 -8.11 -11.98 12.42
CA GLY A 72 -7.36 -13.20 12.09
C GLY A 72 -6.19 -13.52 13.03
N TYR A 73 -5.83 -12.58 13.92
CA TYR A 73 -4.80 -12.79 14.94
C TYR A 73 -5.38 -13.30 16.27
N VAL A 74 -6.69 -13.14 16.50
CA VAL A 74 -7.40 -13.67 17.68
C VAL A 74 -7.78 -15.14 17.44
#